data_AF-G8Y2Z5-F1
#
_entry.id   AF-G8Y2Z5-F1
#
_cell.length_a   1.000
_cell.length_b   1.000
_cell.length_c   1.000
_cell.angle_alpha   90.00
_cell.angle_beta   90.00
_cell.angle_gamma   90.00
#
_symmetry.space_group_name_H-M   'P 1'
#
loop_
_entity.id
_entity.type
_entity.pdbx_description
1 polymer ?
#
loop_
_entity_poly.entity_id
_entity_poly.type
_entity_poly.pdbx_seq_one_letter_code
_entity_poly.pdbx_strand_id
1 'polypeptide(L)'
;MLKMSFENAIMLLKDDTLRSDTYYESLKNLGNILRDESARQDDRVKNILPIIVESLCNEFENLRNEVDQSASKVPLEELRVLINMLADSDTNRQFITKDETLYLKFWNSLLQYIKSAGESGTADELYSRILILLSQFVRNTALRSYFASYFQKLDFHFVLLQAIVSNWLKNRLDFFEDDNALLLIEISSSITENISKNIPGESQRGSVLAHLSSCLEILQLCLDELSHGSTSDQSSSEEALLQLCEIIVNLTMLEDISGINQSHINAAILGLFCKVPKDIEDYVAVKRHLFSASGNVSSMSSYDNWNDVDICIDVFYNGSTDPYLLSAASIVLGNAVSNATQQKLLFDKVESRHSSESLIRSFFATKFNDIIQLQSFHLLNNIMSERTVDYIIVEKTAIFKAFKAMMDNEKYYKEVSKICYQFLKKMLKTLLKDSVSSANSTRFILESKDLWNLLRTSELPADCEEVYLLLARYLIIHLDAIQEDDYDFVQSILAFSTNSKNVNGNVSSIYISEKIKNLSIVIQELARNDLLGQIIKSVYRDDSNNFDERFLKPLHELLVKFRDFARQSETANTQNKELKIIINNLKFLCASTLSLVSSSIDFPNKLEIEHTSSDFLLNLDKIR
;
A
#
# COMPACT_ATOMS: atom_id res chain seq x y z
N MET A 1 -21.19 -41.75 28.90
CA MET A 1 -21.88 -42.11 27.66
C MET A 1 -21.01 -41.76 26.45
N LEU A 2 -20.67 -40.48 26.23
CA LEU A 2 -19.64 -40.04 25.26
C LEU A 2 -18.34 -40.88 25.30
N LYS A 3 -17.86 -41.23 26.50
CA LYS A 3 -16.67 -42.07 26.64
C LYS A 3 -16.77 -43.42 25.91
N MET A 4 -17.81 -44.19 26.21
CA MET A 4 -18.05 -45.50 25.58
C MET A 4 -18.34 -45.38 24.07
N SER A 5 -19.01 -44.31 23.64
CA SER A 5 -19.32 -44.10 22.22
C SER A 5 -18.06 -43.88 21.38
N PHE A 6 -17.09 -43.11 21.88
CA PHE A 6 -15.79 -42.89 21.24
C PHE A 6 -14.91 -44.15 21.26
N GLU A 7 -14.86 -44.89 22.38
CA GLU A 7 -14.08 -46.13 22.50
C GLU A 7 -14.61 -47.23 21.57
N ASN A 8 -15.94 -47.37 21.47
CA ASN A 8 -16.57 -48.27 20.51
C ASN A 8 -16.32 -47.84 19.07
N ALA A 9 -16.40 -46.54 18.76
CA ALA A 9 -16.08 -46.04 17.42
C ALA A 9 -14.62 -46.33 17.05
N ILE A 10 -13.65 -46.05 17.94
CA ILE A 10 -12.22 -46.35 17.70
C ILE A 10 -11.99 -47.85 17.47
N MET A 11 -12.64 -48.70 18.27
CA MET A 11 -12.50 -50.15 18.13
C MET A 11 -13.04 -50.63 16.77
N LEU A 12 -14.19 -50.11 16.34
CA LEU A 12 -14.82 -50.47 15.07
C LEU A 12 -14.12 -49.84 13.86
N LEU A 13 -13.49 -48.67 13.98
CA LEU A 13 -12.74 -48.06 12.89
C LEU A 13 -11.37 -48.72 12.65
N LYS A 14 -10.86 -49.50 13.62
CA LYS A 14 -9.56 -50.21 13.52
C LYS A 14 -9.67 -51.66 13.06
N ASP A 15 -10.89 -52.17 12.89
CA ASP A 15 -11.10 -53.57 12.54
C ASP A 15 -11.35 -53.71 11.03
N ASP A 16 -10.27 -54.00 10.30
CA ASP A 16 -10.24 -54.19 8.84
C ASP A 16 -11.13 -55.36 8.36
N THR A 17 -11.72 -56.14 9.26
CA THR A 17 -12.58 -57.29 8.94
C THR A 17 -14.07 -56.98 8.96
N LEU A 18 -14.45 -55.74 9.34
CA LEU A 18 -15.86 -55.33 9.41
C LEU A 18 -16.51 -55.23 8.02
N ARG A 19 -17.76 -55.71 7.92
CA ARG A 19 -18.60 -55.49 6.74
C ARG A 19 -18.82 -53.99 6.54
N SER A 20 -18.81 -53.54 5.27
CA SER A 20 -18.96 -52.14 4.86
C SER A 20 -20.13 -51.43 5.56
N ASP A 21 -21.25 -52.13 5.78
CA ASP A 21 -22.45 -51.57 6.41
C ASP A 21 -22.25 -51.22 7.89
N THR A 22 -21.50 -52.04 8.63
CA THR A 22 -21.22 -51.81 10.06
C THR A 22 -20.25 -50.65 10.25
N TYR A 23 -19.25 -50.54 9.36
CA TYR A 23 -18.33 -49.42 9.33
C TYR A 23 -19.08 -48.11 9.02
N TYR A 24 -19.92 -48.13 7.98
CA TYR A 24 -20.75 -46.99 7.60
C TYR A 24 -21.66 -46.49 8.74
N GLU A 25 -22.39 -47.38 9.42
CA GLU A 25 -23.24 -46.97 10.55
C GLU A 25 -22.43 -46.46 11.75
N SER A 26 -21.19 -46.94 11.93
CA SER A 26 -20.28 -46.43 12.97
C SER A 26 -19.84 -45.01 12.66
N LEU A 27 -19.45 -44.72 11.41
CA LEU A 27 -19.15 -43.36 10.95
C LEU A 27 -20.34 -42.43 11.11
N LYS A 28 -21.54 -42.92 10.78
CA LYS A 28 -22.75 -42.12 10.88
C LYS A 28 -23.04 -41.69 12.33
N ASN A 29 -22.94 -42.63 13.26
CA ASN A 29 -23.09 -42.36 14.69
C ASN A 29 -22.01 -41.42 15.22
N LEU A 30 -20.75 -41.62 14.82
CA LEU A 30 -19.65 -40.74 15.19
C LEU A 30 -19.87 -39.31 14.68
N GLY A 31 -20.29 -39.15 13.41
CA GLY A 31 -20.59 -37.86 12.83
C GLY A 31 -21.71 -37.12 13.56
N ASN A 32 -22.71 -37.83 14.08
CA ASN A 32 -23.78 -37.23 14.89
C ASN A 32 -23.26 -36.74 16.26
N ILE A 33 -22.38 -37.52 16.90
CA ILE A 33 -21.78 -37.16 18.20
C ILE A 33 -20.92 -35.90 18.06
N LEU A 34 -20.13 -35.80 17.00
CA LEU A 34 -19.20 -34.70 16.76
C LEU A 34 -19.87 -33.35 16.42
N ARG A 35 -21.21 -33.32 16.30
CA ARG A 35 -21.96 -32.05 16.24
C ARG A 35 -21.90 -31.28 17.55
N ASP A 36 -21.65 -31.96 18.67
CA ASP A 36 -21.45 -31.33 19.98
C ASP A 36 -20.01 -30.82 20.13
N GLU A 37 -19.86 -29.54 20.49
CA GLU A 37 -18.55 -28.91 20.71
C GLU A 37 -17.72 -29.63 21.78
N SER A 38 -18.37 -30.07 22.87
CA SER A 38 -17.68 -30.81 23.93
C SER A 38 -17.11 -32.14 23.46
N ALA A 39 -17.73 -32.76 22.44
CA ALA A 39 -17.22 -33.97 21.82
C ALA A 39 -16.02 -33.68 20.90
N ARG A 40 -16.00 -32.54 20.21
CA ARG A 40 -14.89 -32.13 19.32
C ARG A 40 -13.60 -31.81 20.07
N GLN A 41 -13.72 -31.32 21.30
CA GLN A 41 -12.60 -30.97 22.17
C GLN A 41 -12.08 -32.14 23.00
N ASP A 42 -12.68 -33.32 22.89
CA ASP A 42 -12.21 -34.52 23.60
C ASP A 42 -10.85 -34.97 23.03
N ASP A 43 -9.87 -35.23 23.90
CA ASP A 43 -8.51 -35.64 23.51
C ASP A 43 -8.49 -36.88 22.61
N ARG A 44 -9.52 -37.73 22.68
CA ARG A 44 -9.62 -38.95 21.87
C ARG A 44 -9.94 -38.69 20.41
N VAL A 45 -10.42 -37.49 20.04
CA VAL A 45 -10.57 -37.07 18.64
C VAL A 45 -9.22 -37.15 17.92
N LYS A 46 -8.11 -36.81 18.59
CA LYS A 46 -6.76 -36.91 18.02
C LYS A 46 -6.31 -38.35 17.75
N ASN A 47 -6.93 -39.34 18.41
CA ASN A 47 -6.68 -40.76 18.13
C ASN A 47 -7.50 -41.27 16.94
N ILE A 48 -8.60 -40.59 16.59
CA ILE A 48 -9.49 -40.94 15.48
C ILE A 48 -9.05 -40.28 14.18
N LEU A 49 -8.58 -39.02 14.25
CA LEU A 49 -8.17 -38.24 13.08
C LEU A 49 -7.25 -39.03 12.13
N PRO A 50 -6.16 -39.68 12.57
CA PRO A 50 -5.29 -40.43 11.67
C PRO A 50 -6.00 -41.58 10.96
N ILE A 51 -6.93 -42.27 11.65
CA ILE A 51 -7.65 -43.43 11.12
C ILE A 51 -8.59 -43.00 9.98
N ILE A 52 -9.35 -41.92 10.22
CA ILE A 52 -10.25 -41.37 9.19
C ILE A 52 -9.47 -40.83 8.00
N VAL A 53 -8.34 -40.15 8.24
CA VAL A 53 -7.48 -39.63 7.17
C VAL A 53 -6.86 -40.76 6.35
N GLU A 54 -6.39 -41.82 6.99
CA GLU A 54 -5.83 -42.99 6.31
C GLU A 54 -6.87 -43.73 5.46
N SER A 55 -8.08 -43.91 6.00
CA SER A 55 -9.19 -44.50 5.25
C SER A 55 -9.55 -43.67 4.01
N LEU A 56 -9.70 -42.35 4.17
CA LEU A 56 -9.95 -41.44 3.05
C LEU A 56 -8.84 -41.50 1.99
N CYS A 57 -7.56 -41.62 2.39
CA CYS A 57 -6.47 -41.78 1.44
C CYS A 57 -6.64 -43.04 0.57
N ASN A 58 -7.03 -44.15 1.19
CA ASN A 58 -7.25 -45.41 0.48
C ASN A 58 -8.45 -45.33 -0.46
N GLU A 59 -9.54 -44.68 -0.04
CA GLU A 59 -10.71 -44.44 -0.89
C GLU A 59 -10.36 -43.57 -2.11
N PHE A 60 -9.58 -42.49 -1.94
CA PHE A 60 -9.13 -41.67 -3.08
C PHE A 60 -8.18 -42.41 -4.03
N GLU A 61 -7.35 -43.33 -3.54
CA GLU A 61 -6.53 -44.19 -4.40
C GLU A 61 -7.38 -45.18 -5.20
N ASN A 62 -8.41 -45.74 -4.58
CA ASN A 62 -9.34 -46.66 -5.24
C ASN A 62 -10.17 -45.96 -6.33
N LEU A 63 -10.65 -44.75 -6.07
CA LEU A 63 -11.39 -43.94 -7.05
C LEU A 63 -10.57 -43.62 -8.31
N ARG A 64 -9.24 -43.50 -8.20
CA ARG A 64 -8.36 -43.28 -9.37
C ARG A 64 -8.17 -44.51 -10.24
N ASN A 65 -8.34 -45.71 -9.68
CA ASN A 65 -8.04 -46.97 -10.36
C ASN A 65 -9.25 -47.54 -11.13
N GLU A 66 -10.28 -46.73 -11.39
CA GLU A 66 -11.49 -47.07 -12.19
C GLU A 66 -12.20 -48.37 -11.75
N VAL A 67 -12.07 -48.77 -10.47
CA VAL A 67 -12.91 -49.85 -9.94
C VAL A 67 -14.31 -49.27 -9.73
N ASP A 68 -15.31 -49.91 -10.33
CA ASP A 68 -16.73 -49.54 -10.30
C ASP A 68 -17.26 -49.37 -8.86
N GLN A 69 -17.05 -48.18 -8.29
CA GLN A 69 -17.41 -47.80 -6.91
C GLN A 69 -18.50 -46.72 -6.87
N SER A 70 -19.24 -46.55 -7.97
CA SER A 70 -20.30 -45.54 -8.18
C SER A 70 -21.45 -45.56 -7.14
N ALA A 71 -21.40 -46.44 -6.12
CA ALA A 71 -22.39 -46.57 -5.05
C ALA A 71 -21.83 -46.47 -3.61
N SER A 72 -20.52 -46.31 -3.38
CA SER A 72 -19.97 -46.25 -2.01
C SER A 72 -20.26 -44.90 -1.35
N LYS A 73 -21.10 -44.90 -0.30
CA LYS A 73 -21.38 -43.71 0.53
C LYS A 73 -20.35 -43.47 1.64
N VAL A 74 -19.36 -44.35 1.75
CA VAL A 74 -18.37 -44.32 2.83
C VAL A 74 -17.52 -43.05 2.80
N PRO A 75 -16.91 -42.62 1.68
CA PRO A 75 -16.08 -41.41 1.64
C PRO A 75 -16.85 -40.14 2.04
N LEU A 76 -18.15 -40.07 1.69
CA LEU A 76 -19.01 -38.95 2.07
C LEU A 76 -19.22 -38.87 3.59
N GLU A 77 -19.42 -40.01 4.24
CA GLU A 77 -19.58 -40.06 5.70
C GLU A 77 -18.25 -39.82 6.43
N GLU A 78 -17.14 -40.31 5.90
CA GLU A 78 -15.80 -40.04 6.43
C GLU A 78 -15.45 -38.55 6.36
N LEU A 79 -15.70 -37.90 5.22
CA LEU A 79 -15.57 -36.45 5.10
C LEU A 79 -16.50 -35.72 6.06
N ARG A 80 -17.74 -36.17 6.24
CA ARG A 80 -18.67 -35.56 7.21
C ARG A 80 -18.12 -35.66 8.64
N VAL A 81 -17.59 -36.83 9.01
CA VAL A 81 -16.94 -37.05 10.31
C VAL A 81 -15.73 -36.12 10.46
N LEU A 82 -14.88 -36.01 9.43
CA LEU A 82 -13.72 -35.12 9.43
C LEU A 82 -14.11 -33.65 9.55
N ILE A 83 -15.05 -33.17 8.73
CA ILE A 83 -15.60 -31.81 8.81
C ILE A 83 -16.08 -31.51 10.22
N ASN A 84 -16.85 -32.41 10.82
CA ASN A 84 -17.35 -32.21 12.19
C ASN A 84 -16.21 -32.24 13.22
N MET A 85 -15.15 -33.03 13.06
CA MET A 85 -14.00 -32.97 13.97
C MET A 85 -13.25 -31.63 13.91
N LEU A 86 -13.22 -30.99 12.74
CA LEU A 86 -12.47 -29.76 12.49
C LEU A 86 -13.28 -28.48 12.73
N ALA A 87 -14.61 -28.58 12.78
CA ALA A 87 -15.51 -27.45 13.01
C ALA A 87 -15.17 -26.74 14.34
N ASP A 88 -14.87 -25.44 14.24
CA ASP A 88 -14.49 -24.56 15.34
C ASP A 88 -13.36 -25.11 16.25
N SER A 89 -12.43 -25.88 15.68
CA SER A 89 -11.31 -26.47 16.44
C SER A 89 -9.97 -26.27 15.74
N ASP A 90 -9.33 -25.12 16.02
CA ASP A 90 -7.98 -24.81 15.54
C ASP A 90 -6.95 -25.88 15.96
N THR A 91 -7.10 -26.48 17.14
CA THR A 91 -6.24 -27.58 17.60
C THR A 91 -6.33 -28.81 16.68
N ASN A 92 -7.53 -29.17 16.22
CA ASN A 92 -7.72 -30.31 15.33
C ASN A 92 -7.31 -29.98 13.89
N ARG A 93 -7.58 -28.75 13.42
CA ARG A 93 -7.11 -28.23 12.13
C ARG A 93 -5.60 -28.26 12.04
N GLN A 94 -4.90 -27.72 13.05
CA GLN A 94 -3.44 -27.76 13.13
C GLN A 94 -2.87 -29.18 13.17
N PHE A 95 -3.59 -30.12 13.80
CA PHE A 95 -3.15 -31.50 13.89
C PHE A 95 -3.01 -32.17 12.51
N ILE A 96 -3.97 -31.91 11.60
CA ILE A 96 -3.94 -32.48 10.25
C ILE A 96 -3.19 -31.62 9.22
N THR A 97 -2.63 -30.48 9.63
CA THR A 97 -1.72 -29.67 8.80
C THR A 97 -0.27 -29.78 9.27
N LYS A 98 0.06 -30.82 10.04
CA LYS A 98 1.44 -31.15 10.41
C LYS A 98 2.20 -31.71 9.21
N ASP A 99 3.51 -31.53 9.24
CA ASP A 99 4.45 -32.05 8.25
C ASP A 99 4.73 -33.55 8.48
N GLU A 100 3.67 -34.37 8.40
CA GLU A 100 3.73 -35.83 8.51
C GLU A 100 3.26 -36.45 7.19
N THR A 101 3.90 -37.55 6.78
CA THR A 101 3.68 -38.20 5.48
C THR A 101 2.20 -38.52 5.20
N LEU A 102 1.46 -38.96 6.22
CA LEU A 102 0.04 -39.29 6.10
C LEU A 102 -0.80 -38.07 5.68
N TYR A 103 -0.63 -36.93 6.35
CA TYR A 103 -1.40 -35.72 6.05
C TYR A 103 -1.00 -35.10 4.71
N LEU A 104 0.29 -35.12 4.38
CA LEU A 104 0.74 -34.70 3.05
C LEU A 104 0.13 -35.56 1.94
N LYS A 105 0.09 -36.89 2.12
CA LYS A 105 -0.57 -37.81 1.19
C LYS A 105 -2.05 -37.45 1.04
N PHE A 106 -2.75 -37.24 2.15
CA PHE A 106 -4.16 -36.87 2.18
C PHE A 106 -4.46 -35.58 1.39
N TRP A 107 -3.74 -34.49 1.70
CA TRP A 107 -3.96 -33.21 1.03
C TRP A 107 -3.61 -33.27 -0.46
N ASN A 108 -2.55 -33.98 -0.84
CA ASN A 108 -2.23 -34.22 -2.25
C ASN A 108 -3.30 -35.04 -2.97
N SER A 109 -3.92 -36.02 -2.29
CA SER A 109 -5.04 -36.77 -2.85
C SER A 109 -6.25 -35.88 -3.13
N LEU A 110 -6.61 -35.00 -2.18
CA LEU A 110 -7.67 -34.01 -2.34
C LEU A 110 -7.39 -33.01 -3.46
N LEU A 111 -6.18 -32.45 -3.49
CA LEU A 111 -5.76 -31.49 -4.51
C LEU A 111 -5.93 -32.06 -5.93
N GLN A 112 -5.47 -33.29 -6.14
CA GLN A 112 -5.60 -33.97 -7.43
C GLN A 112 -7.06 -34.28 -7.79
N TYR A 113 -7.88 -34.64 -6.80
CA TYR A 113 -9.31 -34.85 -7.03
C TYR A 113 -10.02 -33.56 -7.46
N ILE A 114 -9.74 -32.44 -6.78
CA ILE A 114 -10.27 -31.12 -7.18
C ILE A 114 -9.81 -30.76 -8.58
N LYS A 115 -8.54 -31.02 -8.91
CA LYS A 115 -7.99 -30.78 -10.24
C LYS A 115 -8.72 -31.59 -11.31
N SER A 116 -8.89 -32.90 -11.12
CA SER A 116 -9.60 -33.76 -12.08
C SER A 116 -11.08 -33.37 -12.21
N ALA A 117 -11.74 -33.05 -11.10
CA ALA A 117 -13.13 -32.60 -11.09
C ALA A 117 -13.30 -31.26 -11.81
N GLY A 118 -12.33 -30.33 -11.68
CA GLY A 118 -12.32 -29.07 -12.41
C GLY A 118 -12.12 -29.26 -13.92
N GLU A 119 -11.28 -30.22 -14.34
CA GLU A 119 -11.07 -30.55 -15.76
C GLU A 119 -12.32 -31.22 -16.37
N SER A 120 -12.87 -32.24 -15.72
CA SER A 120 -14.09 -32.94 -16.17
C SER A 120 -15.34 -32.08 -16.05
N GLY A 121 -15.40 -31.18 -15.06
CA GLY A 121 -16.58 -30.38 -14.69
C GLY A 121 -17.71 -31.18 -14.09
N THR A 122 -17.38 -32.33 -13.50
CA THR A 122 -18.34 -33.10 -12.72
C THR A 122 -18.24 -32.63 -11.27
N ALA A 123 -19.13 -31.72 -10.87
CA ALA A 123 -19.33 -31.40 -9.46
C ALA A 123 -20.30 -32.43 -8.85
N ASP A 124 -19.76 -33.45 -8.19
CA ASP A 124 -20.55 -34.42 -7.47
C ASP A 124 -20.68 -34.07 -5.98
N GLU A 125 -21.39 -34.91 -5.22
CA GLU A 125 -21.56 -34.71 -3.77
C GLU A 125 -20.22 -34.77 -3.03
N LEU A 126 -19.25 -35.53 -3.55
CA LEU A 126 -17.92 -35.68 -2.95
C LEU A 126 -17.12 -34.38 -3.10
N TYR A 127 -17.12 -33.78 -4.30
CA TYR A 127 -16.53 -32.47 -4.57
C TYR A 127 -17.10 -31.41 -3.62
N SER A 128 -18.43 -31.37 -3.48
CA SER A 128 -19.11 -30.42 -2.58
C SER A 128 -18.66 -30.60 -1.12
N ARG A 129 -18.52 -31.84 -0.64
CA ARG A 129 -18.00 -32.13 0.71
C ARG A 129 -16.54 -31.72 0.91
N ILE A 130 -15.71 -31.86 -0.12
CA ILE A 130 -14.31 -31.42 -0.08
C ILE A 130 -14.21 -29.90 0.05
N LEU A 131 -15.06 -29.14 -0.67
CA LEU A 131 -15.12 -27.69 -0.50
C LEU A 131 -15.56 -27.31 0.91
N ILE A 132 -16.57 -27.99 1.47
CA ILE A 132 -16.99 -27.77 2.86
C ILE A 132 -15.85 -28.07 3.84
N LEU A 133 -15.04 -29.11 3.59
CA LEU A 133 -13.86 -29.42 4.38
C LEU A 133 -12.83 -28.27 4.32
N LEU A 134 -12.52 -27.78 3.13
CA LEU A 134 -11.59 -26.65 2.96
C LEU A 134 -12.11 -25.38 3.63
N SER A 135 -13.43 -25.14 3.58
CA SER A 135 -14.05 -23.97 4.23
C SER A 135 -13.83 -23.95 5.75
N GLN A 136 -13.59 -25.11 6.39
CA GLN A 136 -13.27 -25.17 7.82
C GLN A 136 -11.96 -24.47 8.17
N PHE A 137 -11.08 -24.23 7.20
CA PHE A 137 -9.79 -23.57 7.42
C PHE A 137 -9.80 -22.07 7.15
N VAL A 138 -10.91 -21.54 6.64
CA VAL A 138 -11.06 -20.12 6.32
C VAL A 138 -12.12 -19.46 7.20
N ARG A 139 -13.13 -20.22 7.65
CA ARG A 139 -14.19 -19.77 8.56
C ARG A 139 -13.83 -20.00 10.03
N ASN A 140 -14.24 -19.06 10.90
CA ASN A 140 -14.15 -19.18 12.36
C ASN A 140 -12.78 -19.67 12.87
N THR A 141 -11.70 -19.01 12.43
CA THR A 141 -10.34 -19.36 12.85
C THR A 141 -9.52 -18.10 13.09
N ALA A 142 -8.69 -18.11 14.14
CA ALA A 142 -7.67 -17.08 14.35
C ALA A 142 -6.38 -17.37 13.56
N LEU A 143 -6.28 -18.54 12.93
CA LEU A 143 -5.10 -19.05 12.24
C LEU A 143 -5.23 -19.02 10.72
N ARG A 144 -6.15 -18.20 10.17
CA ARG A 144 -6.40 -18.06 8.72
C ARG A 144 -5.10 -17.90 7.91
N SER A 145 -4.22 -16.97 8.30
CA SER A 145 -2.96 -16.75 7.58
C SER A 145 -1.98 -17.93 7.66
N TYR A 146 -1.99 -18.70 8.76
CA TYR A 146 -1.19 -19.92 8.88
C TYR A 146 -1.68 -21.00 7.90
N PHE A 147 -3.00 -21.23 7.85
CA PHE A 147 -3.59 -22.21 6.94
C PHE A 147 -3.46 -21.80 5.47
N ALA A 148 -3.67 -20.52 5.13
CA ALA A 148 -3.42 -20.01 3.79
C ALA A 148 -1.98 -20.32 3.35
N SER A 149 -0.99 -20.06 4.20
CA SER A 149 0.43 -20.37 3.92
C SER A 149 0.68 -21.88 3.76
N TYR A 150 0.00 -22.72 4.53
CA TYR A 150 0.10 -24.18 4.41
C TYR A 150 -0.45 -24.67 3.06
N PHE A 151 -1.67 -24.25 2.69
CA PHE A 151 -2.31 -24.65 1.43
C PHE A 151 -1.60 -24.07 0.21
N GLN A 152 -0.99 -22.89 0.31
CA GLN A 152 -0.15 -22.34 -0.76
C GLN A 152 1.08 -23.21 -1.05
N LYS A 153 1.76 -23.75 -0.02
CA LYS A 153 2.89 -24.67 -0.19
C LYS A 153 2.51 -25.98 -0.89
N LEU A 154 1.22 -26.32 -0.84
CA LEU A 154 0.64 -27.48 -1.51
C LEU A 154 -0.05 -27.11 -2.84
N ASP A 155 0.15 -25.90 -3.36
CA ASP A 155 -0.41 -25.43 -4.63
C ASP A 155 -1.95 -25.38 -4.73
N PHE A 156 -2.68 -25.40 -3.60
CA PHE A 156 -4.15 -25.33 -3.62
C PHE A 156 -4.66 -24.06 -4.31
N HIS A 157 -4.01 -22.91 -4.08
CA HIS A 157 -4.40 -21.65 -4.69
C HIS A 157 -4.53 -21.72 -6.22
N PHE A 158 -3.58 -22.34 -6.93
CA PHE A 158 -3.67 -22.49 -8.39
C PHE A 158 -4.76 -23.44 -8.83
N VAL A 159 -4.92 -24.56 -8.12
CA VAL A 159 -5.95 -25.55 -8.45
C VAL A 159 -7.35 -24.99 -8.23
N LEU A 160 -7.55 -24.23 -7.15
CA LEU A 160 -8.83 -23.59 -6.85
C LEU A 160 -9.16 -22.46 -7.84
N LEU A 161 -8.18 -21.64 -8.21
CA LEU A 161 -8.36 -20.63 -9.27
C LEU A 161 -8.73 -21.28 -10.61
N GLN A 162 -8.07 -22.39 -10.97
CA GLN A 162 -8.43 -23.14 -12.16
C GLN A 162 -9.84 -23.72 -12.07
N ALA A 163 -10.25 -24.22 -10.90
CA ALA A 163 -11.60 -24.73 -10.68
C ALA A 163 -12.67 -23.64 -10.81
N ILE A 164 -12.42 -22.43 -10.30
CA ILE A 164 -13.28 -21.26 -10.50
C ILE A 164 -13.48 -20.99 -11.99
N VAL A 165 -12.40 -20.91 -12.76
CA VAL A 165 -12.46 -20.66 -14.21
C VAL A 165 -13.21 -21.77 -14.94
N SER A 166 -12.93 -23.04 -14.62
CA SER A 166 -13.62 -24.18 -15.22
C SER A 166 -15.13 -24.18 -14.93
N ASN A 167 -15.53 -23.90 -13.69
CA ASN A 167 -16.95 -23.84 -13.32
C ASN A 167 -17.64 -22.67 -14.00
N TRP A 168 -16.99 -21.50 -14.02
CA TRP A 168 -17.51 -20.33 -14.74
C TRP A 168 -17.71 -20.60 -16.22
N LEU A 169 -16.73 -21.21 -16.92
CA LEU A 169 -16.85 -21.53 -18.34
C LEU A 169 -18.02 -22.49 -18.65
N LYS A 170 -18.39 -23.36 -17.71
CA LYS A 170 -19.47 -24.34 -17.87
C LYS A 170 -20.84 -23.77 -17.52
N ASN A 171 -20.93 -23.03 -16.42
CA ASN A 171 -22.19 -22.55 -15.83
C ASN A 171 -22.28 -21.03 -15.87
N ARG A 172 -21.93 -20.37 -16.98
CA ARG A 172 -21.85 -18.90 -17.06
C ARG A 172 -23.11 -18.15 -16.62
N LEU A 173 -24.31 -18.69 -16.89
CA LEU A 173 -25.58 -18.01 -16.62
C LEU A 173 -26.00 -18.10 -15.16
N ASP A 174 -25.66 -19.20 -14.48
CA ASP A 174 -26.12 -19.51 -13.12
C ASP A 174 -24.94 -19.58 -12.14
N PHE A 175 -23.79 -19.00 -12.52
CA PHE A 175 -22.53 -19.17 -11.79
C PHE A 175 -22.63 -18.65 -10.35
N PHE A 176 -23.34 -17.55 -10.14
CA PHE A 176 -23.56 -16.96 -8.81
C PHE A 176 -24.74 -17.58 -8.06
N GLU A 177 -25.50 -18.48 -8.69
CA GLU A 177 -26.54 -19.29 -8.02
C GLU A 177 -26.00 -20.66 -7.55
N ASP A 178 -24.76 -21.02 -7.92
CA ASP A 178 -24.11 -22.27 -7.52
C ASP A 178 -23.36 -22.11 -6.18
N ASP A 179 -23.90 -22.72 -5.12
CA ASP A 179 -23.30 -22.77 -3.78
C ASP A 179 -21.82 -23.20 -3.80
N ASN A 180 -21.45 -24.14 -4.68
CA ASN A 180 -20.06 -24.59 -4.79
C ASN A 180 -19.17 -23.53 -5.43
N ALA A 181 -19.69 -22.75 -6.38
CA ALA A 181 -18.96 -21.65 -6.99
C ALA A 181 -18.70 -20.53 -5.97
N LEU A 182 -19.72 -20.15 -5.19
CA LEU A 182 -19.59 -19.17 -4.12
C LEU A 182 -18.57 -19.64 -3.05
N LEU A 183 -18.67 -20.89 -2.63
CA LEU A 183 -17.74 -21.47 -1.66
C LEU A 183 -16.30 -21.54 -2.20
N LEU A 184 -16.12 -21.83 -3.49
CA LEU A 184 -14.81 -21.80 -4.15
C LEU A 184 -14.19 -20.41 -4.12
N ILE A 185 -14.98 -19.36 -4.39
CA ILE A 185 -14.53 -17.98 -4.36
C ILE A 185 -14.08 -17.60 -2.94
N GLU A 186 -14.87 -17.91 -1.92
CA GLU A 186 -14.55 -17.63 -0.51
C GLU A 186 -13.24 -18.32 -0.07
N ILE A 187 -13.11 -19.60 -0.37
CA ILE A 187 -11.91 -20.38 -0.02
C ILE A 187 -10.70 -19.79 -0.77
N SER A 188 -10.86 -19.43 -2.04
CA SER A 188 -9.77 -18.90 -2.87
C SER A 188 -9.34 -17.51 -2.42
N SER A 189 -10.25 -16.62 -2.03
CA SER A 189 -9.89 -15.29 -1.50
C SER A 189 -9.05 -15.41 -0.23
N SER A 190 -9.41 -16.35 0.64
CA SER A 190 -8.70 -16.61 1.88
C SER A 190 -7.34 -17.28 1.67
N ILE A 191 -7.27 -18.28 0.79
CA ILE A 191 -6.01 -18.99 0.52
C ILE A 191 -5.03 -18.09 -0.27
N THR A 192 -5.48 -17.06 -1.00
CA THR A 192 -4.59 -16.16 -1.75
C THR A 192 -4.00 -15.00 -0.92
N GLU A 193 -4.49 -14.72 0.29
CA GLU A 193 -4.14 -13.57 1.15
C GLU A 193 -2.63 -13.33 1.38
N ASN A 194 -1.80 -14.36 1.25
CA ASN A 194 -0.34 -14.27 1.46
C ASN A 194 0.49 -14.72 0.26
N ILE A 195 -0.09 -14.75 -0.94
CA ILE A 195 0.56 -15.32 -2.13
C ILE A 195 1.90 -14.62 -2.46
N SER A 196 2.03 -13.32 -2.17
CA SER A 196 3.28 -12.57 -2.35
C SER A 196 4.44 -13.06 -1.48
N LYS A 197 4.16 -13.75 -0.36
CA LYS A 197 5.21 -14.34 0.52
C LYS A 197 5.66 -15.73 0.04
N ASN A 198 4.83 -16.43 -0.72
CA ASN A 198 5.11 -17.76 -1.25
C ASN A 198 5.15 -17.68 -2.78
N ILE A 199 6.21 -17.04 -3.28
CA ILE A 199 6.36 -16.68 -4.70
C ILE A 199 6.16 -17.93 -5.58
N PRO A 200 5.23 -17.89 -6.56
CA PRO A 200 5.01 -18.99 -7.47
C PRO A 200 6.28 -19.44 -8.19
N GLY A 201 6.40 -20.74 -8.41
CA GLY A 201 7.44 -21.31 -9.25
C GLY A 201 7.36 -20.78 -10.69
N GLU A 202 8.46 -20.83 -11.44
CA GLU A 202 8.56 -20.26 -12.79
C GLU A 202 7.49 -20.80 -13.76
N SER A 203 7.16 -22.09 -13.66
CA SER A 203 6.08 -22.74 -14.43
C SER A 203 4.68 -22.24 -14.09
N GLN A 204 4.48 -21.72 -12.88
CA GLN A 204 3.19 -21.23 -12.37
C GLN A 204 2.98 -19.74 -12.66
N ARG A 205 4.07 -18.96 -12.81
CA ARG A 205 3.98 -17.51 -13.11
C ARG A 205 3.28 -17.21 -14.43
N GLY A 206 3.37 -18.12 -15.41
CA GLY A 206 2.67 -18.00 -16.69
C GLY A 206 1.14 -18.17 -16.58
N SER A 207 0.65 -18.97 -15.63
CA SER A 207 -0.81 -19.17 -15.43
C SER A 207 -1.47 -18.05 -14.62
N VAL A 208 -0.70 -17.35 -13.77
CA VAL A 208 -1.22 -16.23 -12.96
C VAL A 208 -1.91 -15.17 -13.82
N LEU A 209 -1.31 -14.77 -14.95
CA LEU A 209 -1.91 -13.76 -15.84
C LEU A 209 -3.25 -14.22 -16.42
N ALA A 210 -3.35 -15.50 -16.80
CA ALA A 210 -4.58 -16.08 -17.33
C ALA A 210 -5.67 -16.17 -16.25
N HIS A 211 -5.31 -16.58 -15.03
CA HIS A 211 -6.23 -16.61 -13.90
C HIS A 211 -6.71 -15.20 -13.52
N LEU A 212 -5.81 -14.22 -13.49
CA LEU A 212 -6.15 -12.82 -13.23
C LEU A 212 -7.11 -12.28 -14.29
N SER A 213 -6.84 -12.54 -15.58
CA SER A 213 -7.73 -12.16 -16.68
C SER A 213 -9.13 -12.77 -16.50
N SER A 214 -9.18 -14.06 -16.19
CA SER A 214 -10.46 -14.77 -15.99
C SER A 214 -11.22 -14.24 -14.76
N CYS A 215 -10.52 -13.95 -13.66
CA CYS A 215 -11.15 -13.36 -12.48
C CYS A 215 -11.74 -11.97 -12.77
N LEU A 216 -11.09 -11.16 -13.61
CA LEU A 216 -11.62 -9.87 -14.05
C LEU A 216 -12.88 -10.02 -14.92
N GLU A 217 -12.91 -11.03 -15.81
CA GLU A 217 -14.10 -11.34 -16.61
C GLU A 217 -15.28 -11.81 -15.74
N ILE A 218 -15.02 -12.66 -14.74
CA ILE A 218 -16.03 -13.11 -13.77
C ILE A 218 -16.52 -11.93 -12.91
N LEU A 219 -15.61 -11.09 -12.44
CA LEU A 219 -15.94 -9.88 -11.68
C LEU A 219 -16.82 -8.93 -12.51
N GLN A 220 -16.51 -8.76 -13.80
CA GLN A 220 -17.32 -7.96 -14.70
C GLN A 220 -18.75 -8.52 -14.82
N LEU A 221 -18.90 -9.84 -14.96
CA LEU A 221 -20.22 -10.49 -15.01
C LEU A 221 -21.03 -10.21 -13.74
N CYS A 222 -20.41 -10.37 -12.56
CA CYS A 222 -21.04 -10.08 -11.27
C CYS A 222 -21.58 -8.64 -11.21
N LEU A 223 -20.75 -7.68 -11.63
CA LEU A 223 -21.12 -6.27 -11.66
C LEU A 223 -22.26 -5.98 -12.66
N ASP A 224 -22.24 -6.62 -13.82
CA ASP A 224 -23.28 -6.47 -14.84
C ASP A 224 -24.62 -7.06 -14.32
N GLU A 225 -24.61 -8.22 -13.65
CA GLU A 225 -25.81 -8.83 -13.05
C GLU A 225 -26.41 -8.01 -11.90
N LEU A 226 -25.57 -7.52 -10.98
CA LEU A 226 -25.98 -6.63 -9.88
C LEU A 226 -26.59 -5.33 -10.42
N SER A 227 -25.99 -4.76 -11.47
CA SER A 227 -26.49 -3.52 -12.09
C SER A 227 -27.84 -3.70 -12.77
N HIS A 228 -28.14 -4.89 -13.30
CA HIS A 228 -29.39 -5.19 -13.99
C HIS A 228 -30.48 -5.73 -13.06
N GLY A 229 -30.19 -5.97 -11.78
CA GLY A 229 -31.12 -6.56 -10.83
C GLY A 229 -31.60 -7.95 -11.26
N SER A 230 -30.76 -8.68 -12.00
CA SER A 230 -31.09 -10.00 -12.54
C SER A 230 -30.84 -11.14 -11.56
N THR A 231 -30.18 -10.87 -10.42
CA THR A 231 -29.86 -11.88 -9.41
C THR A 231 -31.03 -12.11 -8.47
N SER A 232 -31.31 -13.39 -8.17
CA SER A 232 -32.33 -13.79 -7.21
C SER A 232 -31.85 -13.61 -5.75
N ASP A 233 -30.53 -13.68 -5.53
CA ASP A 233 -29.87 -13.45 -4.24
C ASP A 233 -28.77 -12.38 -4.35
N GLN A 234 -29.15 -11.13 -4.03
CA GLN A 234 -28.25 -9.99 -4.07
C GLN A 234 -27.15 -10.08 -3.01
N SER A 235 -27.42 -10.64 -1.83
CA SER A 235 -26.47 -10.68 -0.72
C SER A 235 -25.29 -11.59 -1.03
N SER A 236 -25.54 -12.78 -1.55
CA SER A 236 -24.48 -13.71 -1.95
C SER A 236 -23.63 -13.18 -3.09
N SER A 237 -24.26 -12.46 -4.04
CA SER A 237 -23.56 -11.83 -5.16
C SER A 237 -22.65 -10.69 -4.69
N GLU A 238 -23.09 -9.87 -3.72
CA GLU A 238 -22.28 -8.80 -3.11
C GLU A 238 -21.09 -9.37 -2.31
N GLU A 239 -21.27 -10.48 -1.59
CA GLU A 239 -20.17 -11.15 -0.89
C GLU A 239 -19.15 -11.73 -1.89
N ALA A 240 -19.62 -12.42 -2.93
CA ALA A 240 -18.76 -12.95 -3.99
C ALA A 240 -18.00 -11.84 -4.73
N LEU A 241 -18.65 -10.68 -4.97
CA LEU A 241 -18.03 -9.49 -5.54
C LEU A 241 -16.81 -9.05 -4.72
N LEU A 242 -16.98 -8.92 -3.40
CA LEU A 242 -15.89 -8.51 -2.51
C LEU A 242 -14.74 -9.52 -2.51
N GLN A 243 -15.06 -10.81 -2.42
CA GLN A 243 -14.07 -11.89 -2.40
C GLN A 243 -13.32 -12.03 -3.74
N LEU A 244 -13.98 -11.82 -4.89
CA LEU A 244 -13.33 -11.75 -6.20
C LEU A 244 -12.35 -10.57 -6.28
N CYS A 245 -12.75 -9.40 -5.76
CA CYS A 245 -11.86 -8.26 -5.63
C CYS A 245 -10.64 -8.56 -4.76
N GLU A 246 -10.80 -9.27 -3.63
CA GLU A 246 -9.68 -9.72 -2.79
C GLU A 246 -8.72 -10.64 -3.54
N ILE A 247 -9.24 -11.63 -4.29
CA ILE A 247 -8.41 -12.51 -5.14
C ILE A 247 -7.58 -11.67 -6.12
N ILE A 248 -8.19 -10.72 -6.82
CA ILE A 248 -7.53 -9.85 -7.79
C ILE A 248 -6.45 -9.00 -7.12
N VAL A 249 -6.73 -8.40 -5.96
CA VAL A 249 -5.73 -7.65 -5.18
C VAL A 249 -4.56 -8.56 -4.81
N ASN A 250 -4.84 -9.74 -4.25
CA ASN A 250 -3.82 -10.69 -3.83
C ASN A 250 -2.92 -11.14 -5.00
N LEU A 251 -3.52 -11.45 -6.16
CA LEU A 251 -2.77 -11.84 -7.35
C LEU A 251 -1.91 -10.69 -7.90
N THR A 252 -2.40 -9.45 -7.82
CA THR A 252 -1.64 -8.27 -8.26
C THR A 252 -0.56 -7.85 -7.27
N MET A 253 -0.56 -8.33 -6.02
CA MET A 253 0.54 -8.06 -5.06
C MET A 253 1.84 -8.82 -5.37
N LEU A 254 1.86 -9.70 -6.37
CA LEU A 254 3.09 -10.35 -6.83
C LEU A 254 4.04 -9.31 -7.45
N GLU A 255 5.33 -9.36 -7.12
CA GLU A 255 6.31 -8.37 -7.61
C GLU A 255 6.47 -8.36 -9.14
N ASP A 256 6.24 -9.51 -9.78
CA ASP A 256 6.31 -9.68 -11.22
C ASP A 256 5.35 -10.79 -11.70
N ILE A 257 4.72 -10.56 -12.84
CA ILE A 257 3.81 -11.50 -13.52
C ILE A 257 4.30 -11.67 -14.96
N SER A 258 4.58 -12.91 -15.35
CA SER A 258 5.10 -13.20 -16.69
C SER A 258 4.12 -12.75 -17.77
N GLY A 259 4.61 -11.99 -18.76
CA GLY A 259 3.81 -11.50 -19.89
C GLY A 259 2.90 -10.30 -19.56
N ILE A 260 2.98 -9.71 -18.37
CA ILE A 260 2.11 -8.59 -18.00
C ILE A 260 2.39 -7.30 -18.79
N ASN A 261 3.61 -7.13 -19.28
CA ASN A 261 4.12 -5.91 -19.95
C ASN A 261 3.29 -5.41 -21.14
N GLN A 262 2.59 -6.31 -21.84
CA GLN A 262 1.72 -6.00 -22.99
C GLN A 262 0.27 -6.41 -22.74
N SER A 263 -0.08 -6.71 -21.49
CA SER A 263 -1.42 -7.08 -21.12
C SER A 263 -2.32 -5.85 -20.96
N HIS A 264 -3.63 -6.04 -21.21
CA HIS A 264 -4.66 -5.03 -20.96
C HIS A 264 -5.31 -5.19 -19.57
N ILE A 265 -4.59 -5.79 -18.61
CA ILE A 265 -5.11 -6.07 -17.26
C ILE A 265 -5.51 -4.78 -16.53
N ASN A 266 -4.62 -3.79 -16.51
CA ASN A 266 -4.91 -2.55 -15.79
C ASN A 266 -5.99 -1.72 -16.51
N ALA A 267 -5.99 -1.66 -17.84
CA ALA A 267 -7.13 -1.15 -18.61
C ALA A 267 -8.47 -1.81 -18.26
N ALA A 268 -8.49 -3.15 -18.10
CA ALA A 268 -9.68 -3.87 -17.68
C ALA A 268 -10.12 -3.45 -16.27
N ILE A 269 -9.20 -3.39 -15.30
CA ILE A 269 -9.48 -2.91 -13.93
C ILE A 269 -10.05 -1.49 -13.95
N LEU A 270 -9.44 -0.57 -14.71
CA LEU A 270 -9.92 0.82 -14.85
C LEU A 270 -11.35 0.87 -15.39
N GLY A 271 -11.68 -0.01 -16.34
CA GLY A 271 -13.04 -0.14 -16.89
C GLY A 271 -14.09 -0.59 -15.86
N LEU A 272 -13.71 -1.36 -14.84
CA LEU A 272 -14.64 -1.86 -13.83
C LEU A 272 -15.11 -0.80 -12.84
N PHE A 273 -14.36 0.29 -12.63
CA PHE A 273 -14.79 1.35 -11.70
C PHE A 273 -16.17 1.88 -12.06
N CYS A 274 -16.43 2.21 -13.31
CA CYS A 274 -17.71 2.78 -13.72
C CYS A 274 -18.90 1.82 -13.60
N LYS A 275 -18.63 0.52 -13.43
CA LYS A 275 -19.64 -0.55 -13.33
C LYS A 275 -20.07 -0.89 -11.89
N VAL A 276 -19.36 -0.39 -10.88
CA VAL A 276 -19.71 -0.67 -9.47
C VAL A 276 -21.02 0.04 -9.13
N PRO A 277 -22.11 -0.69 -8.78
CA PRO A 277 -23.38 -0.08 -8.38
C PRO A 277 -23.20 0.74 -7.10
N LYS A 278 -23.92 1.85 -6.95
CA LYS A 278 -23.73 2.81 -5.83
C LYS A 278 -24.45 2.40 -4.54
N ASP A 279 -25.32 1.41 -4.64
CA ASP A 279 -26.27 0.97 -3.63
C ASP A 279 -25.89 -0.34 -2.94
N ILE A 280 -24.79 -0.98 -3.34
CA ILE A 280 -24.22 -2.14 -2.63
C ILE A 280 -23.66 -1.73 -1.27
N GLU A 281 -23.73 -2.62 -0.28
CA GLU A 281 -23.30 -2.35 1.10
C GLU A 281 -21.81 -1.99 1.16
N ASP A 282 -20.98 -2.75 0.44
CA ASP A 282 -19.52 -2.65 0.46
C ASP A 282 -18.93 -1.78 -0.67
N TYR A 283 -19.67 -0.78 -1.15
CA TYR A 283 -19.26 0.09 -2.27
C TYR A 283 -17.83 0.63 -2.13
N VAL A 284 -17.51 1.16 -0.94
CA VAL A 284 -16.19 1.75 -0.65
C VAL A 284 -15.09 0.68 -0.65
N ALA A 285 -15.36 -0.50 -0.09
CA ALA A 285 -14.40 -1.59 -0.04
C ALA A 285 -14.07 -2.11 -1.45
N VAL A 286 -15.08 -2.33 -2.29
CA VAL A 286 -14.90 -2.73 -3.70
C VAL A 286 -14.05 -1.70 -4.45
N LYS A 287 -14.36 -0.40 -4.33
CA LYS A 287 -13.57 0.68 -4.97
C LYS A 287 -12.13 0.71 -4.48
N ARG A 288 -11.90 0.51 -3.19
CA ARG A 288 -10.55 0.42 -2.61
C ARG A 288 -9.77 -0.77 -3.16
N HIS A 289 -10.40 -1.93 -3.31
CA HIS A 289 -9.74 -3.11 -3.88
C HIS A 289 -9.39 -2.89 -5.36
N LEU A 290 -10.30 -2.33 -6.18
CA LEU A 290 -9.99 -1.98 -7.57
C LEU A 290 -8.84 -0.96 -7.65
N PHE A 291 -8.85 0.05 -6.77
CA PHE A 291 -7.77 1.05 -6.68
C PHE A 291 -6.44 0.41 -6.32
N SER A 292 -6.41 -0.46 -5.32
CA SER A 292 -5.21 -1.21 -4.92
C SER A 292 -4.71 -2.12 -6.05
N ALA A 293 -5.60 -2.85 -6.72
CA ALA A 293 -5.22 -3.72 -7.83
C ALA A 293 -4.60 -2.93 -9.00
N SER A 294 -5.19 -1.79 -9.36
CA SER A 294 -4.63 -0.89 -10.38
C SER A 294 -3.28 -0.31 -9.96
N GLY A 295 -3.17 0.15 -8.71
CA GLY A 295 -1.92 0.64 -8.12
C GLY A 295 -0.81 -0.42 -8.13
N ASN A 296 -1.15 -1.66 -7.78
CA ASN A 296 -0.23 -2.79 -7.80
C ASN A 296 0.31 -3.05 -9.22
N VAL A 297 -0.58 -3.23 -10.20
CA VAL A 297 -0.17 -3.51 -11.60
C VAL A 297 0.66 -2.37 -12.18
N SER A 298 0.20 -1.13 -12.02
CA SER A 298 0.90 0.05 -12.56
C SER A 298 2.25 0.32 -11.90
N SER A 299 2.49 -0.22 -10.70
CA SER A 299 3.77 -0.09 -9.99
C SER A 299 4.72 -1.26 -10.24
N MET A 300 4.30 -2.32 -10.93
CA MET A 300 5.18 -3.43 -11.30
C MET A 300 6.26 -2.95 -12.27
N SER A 301 7.52 -3.30 -11.98
CA SER A 301 8.66 -2.90 -12.80
C SER A 301 8.61 -3.42 -14.25
N SER A 302 7.93 -4.54 -14.47
CA SER A 302 7.75 -5.16 -15.78
C SER A 302 6.56 -4.61 -16.57
N TYR A 303 5.66 -3.85 -15.93
CA TYR A 303 4.47 -3.31 -16.59
C TYR A 303 4.78 -2.04 -17.37
N ASP A 304 4.36 -1.98 -18.64
CA ASP A 304 4.49 -0.77 -19.44
C ASP A 304 3.26 0.13 -19.27
N ASN A 305 3.36 1.11 -18.37
CA ASN A 305 2.32 2.10 -18.12
C ASN A 305 1.93 2.90 -19.37
N TRP A 306 2.77 2.96 -20.42
CA TRP A 306 2.42 3.66 -21.65
C TRP A 306 1.25 3.03 -22.42
N ASN A 307 0.96 1.75 -22.17
CA ASN A 307 -0.20 1.07 -22.76
C ASN A 307 -1.54 1.70 -22.36
N ASP A 308 -1.60 2.29 -21.17
CA ASP A 308 -2.84 2.80 -20.57
C ASP A 308 -2.93 4.33 -20.56
N VAL A 309 -1.89 5.04 -21.00
CA VAL A 309 -1.82 6.51 -20.95
C VAL A 309 -3.01 7.15 -21.67
N ASP A 310 -3.39 6.65 -22.84
CA ASP A 310 -4.49 7.23 -23.61
C ASP A 310 -5.84 7.05 -22.87
N ILE A 311 -6.09 5.86 -22.30
CA ILE A 311 -7.29 5.59 -21.48
C ILE A 311 -7.31 6.51 -20.26
N CYS A 312 -6.17 6.66 -19.58
CA CYS A 312 -6.08 7.49 -18.38
C CYS A 312 -6.26 8.98 -18.69
N ILE A 313 -5.75 9.47 -19.84
CA ILE A 313 -6.04 10.83 -20.32
C ILE A 313 -7.55 10.98 -20.54
N ASP A 314 -8.17 10.06 -21.27
CA ASP A 314 -9.61 10.12 -21.59
C ASP A 314 -10.48 10.12 -20.33
N VAL A 315 -10.09 9.42 -19.25
CA VAL A 315 -10.76 9.45 -17.94
C VAL A 315 -10.91 10.88 -17.39
N PHE A 316 -9.90 11.73 -17.54
CA PHE A 316 -9.94 13.13 -17.07
C PHE A 316 -10.83 14.05 -17.92
N TYR A 317 -11.09 13.67 -19.18
CA TYR A 317 -11.78 14.53 -20.15
C TYR A 317 -13.19 14.05 -20.50
N ASN A 318 -13.53 12.79 -20.22
CA ASN A 318 -14.86 12.22 -20.47
C ASN A 318 -15.89 12.54 -19.35
N GLY A 319 -15.57 13.47 -18.44
CA GLY A 319 -16.48 13.92 -17.40
C GLY A 319 -16.68 12.92 -16.24
N SER A 320 -15.75 11.98 -16.04
CA SER A 320 -15.78 11.09 -14.88
C SER A 320 -15.72 11.91 -13.58
N THR A 321 -16.56 11.55 -12.61
CA THR A 321 -16.57 12.14 -11.27
C THR A 321 -16.18 11.13 -10.19
N ASP A 322 -15.73 9.93 -10.58
CA ASP A 322 -15.33 8.88 -9.65
C ASP A 322 -13.91 9.18 -9.11
N PRO A 323 -13.77 9.51 -7.82
CA PRO A 323 -12.49 9.89 -7.26
C PRO A 323 -11.49 8.73 -7.21
N TYR A 324 -11.92 7.47 -7.09
CA TYR A 324 -10.99 6.35 -7.10
C TYR A 324 -10.45 6.10 -8.51
N LEU A 325 -11.30 6.19 -9.54
CA LEU A 325 -10.88 6.05 -10.94
C LEU A 325 -9.91 7.18 -11.34
N LEU A 326 -10.22 8.42 -11.00
CA LEU A 326 -9.34 9.57 -11.27
C LEU A 326 -8.00 9.44 -10.55
N SER A 327 -8.00 8.97 -9.30
CA SER A 327 -6.77 8.71 -8.56
C SER A 327 -5.95 7.55 -9.13
N ALA A 328 -6.59 6.45 -9.54
CA ALA A 328 -5.92 5.32 -10.20
C ALA A 328 -5.28 5.77 -11.53
N ALA A 329 -6.04 6.47 -12.37
CA ALA A 329 -5.53 7.05 -13.61
C ALA A 329 -4.35 8.02 -13.37
N SER A 330 -4.41 8.82 -12.30
CA SER A 330 -3.29 9.69 -11.91
C SER A 330 -2.02 8.90 -11.61
N ILE A 331 -2.13 7.78 -10.88
CA ILE A 331 -0.97 6.95 -10.53
C ILE A 331 -0.35 6.34 -11.79
N VAL A 332 -1.17 5.80 -12.70
CA VAL A 332 -0.71 5.25 -14.00
C VAL A 332 0.03 6.32 -14.81
N LEU A 333 -0.56 7.51 -14.97
CA LEU A 333 0.09 8.62 -15.68
C LEU A 333 1.38 9.06 -15.01
N GLY A 334 1.44 9.05 -13.67
CA GLY A 334 2.64 9.34 -12.91
C GLY A 334 3.73 8.29 -13.15
N ASN A 335 3.38 7.01 -13.08
CA ASN A 335 4.31 5.88 -13.29
C ASN A 335 4.84 5.80 -14.72
N ALA A 336 4.11 6.30 -15.72
CA ALA A 336 4.59 6.42 -17.10
C ALA A 336 5.76 7.44 -17.24
N VAL A 337 5.94 8.33 -16.26
CA VAL A 337 6.94 9.42 -16.30
C VAL A 337 8.08 9.16 -15.31
N SER A 338 9.18 8.61 -15.81
CA SER A 338 10.42 8.40 -15.04
C SER A 338 11.49 9.49 -15.25
N ASN A 339 11.35 10.31 -16.30
CA ASN A 339 12.34 11.32 -16.69
C ASN A 339 11.73 12.47 -17.52
N ALA A 340 12.53 13.50 -17.79
CA ALA A 340 12.10 14.70 -18.51
C ALA A 340 11.64 14.42 -19.97
N THR A 341 12.22 13.42 -20.65
CA THR A 341 11.81 13.04 -22.01
C THR A 341 10.41 12.45 -22.01
N GLN A 342 10.13 11.55 -21.07
CA GLN A 342 8.80 10.96 -20.89
C GLN A 342 7.76 11.98 -20.41
N GLN A 343 8.16 12.91 -19.54
CA GLN A 343 7.32 14.04 -19.14
C GLN A 343 6.87 14.86 -20.35
N LYS A 344 7.82 15.19 -21.25
CA LYS A 344 7.51 15.89 -22.50
C LYS A 344 6.57 15.07 -23.39
N LEU A 345 6.83 13.78 -23.56
CA LEU A 345 6.00 12.88 -24.37
C LEU A 345 4.55 12.81 -23.85
N LEU A 346 4.36 12.75 -22.53
CA LEU A 346 3.03 12.78 -21.91
C LEU A 346 2.32 14.09 -22.24
N PHE A 347 3.00 15.23 -22.11
CA PHE A 347 2.41 16.52 -22.47
C PHE A 347 2.11 16.63 -23.96
N ASP A 348 2.99 16.17 -24.84
CA ASP A 348 2.74 16.16 -26.29
C ASP A 348 1.48 15.35 -26.63
N LYS A 349 1.25 14.21 -25.95
CA LYS A 349 0.01 13.43 -26.05
C LYS A 349 -1.21 14.19 -25.54
N VAL A 350 -1.14 14.78 -24.35
CA VAL A 350 -2.25 15.57 -23.78
C VAL A 350 -2.59 16.75 -24.69
N GLU A 351 -1.59 17.51 -25.12
CA GLU A 351 -1.74 18.71 -25.95
C GLU A 351 -2.22 18.39 -27.38
N SER A 352 -2.08 17.15 -27.85
CA SER A 352 -2.59 16.73 -29.17
C SER A 352 -4.12 16.71 -29.27
N ARG A 353 -4.83 16.58 -28.12
CA ARG A 353 -6.31 16.48 -28.07
C ARG A 353 -6.93 17.43 -27.05
N HIS A 354 -6.18 17.79 -26.01
CA HIS A 354 -6.64 18.52 -24.83
C HIS A 354 -5.58 19.56 -24.37
N SER A 355 -5.72 20.10 -23.17
CA SER A 355 -4.78 21.08 -22.60
C SER A 355 -4.19 20.58 -21.27
N SER A 356 -2.87 20.68 -21.10
CA SER A 356 -2.18 20.36 -19.84
C SER A 356 -2.72 21.15 -18.65
N GLU A 357 -3.19 22.38 -18.86
CA GLU A 357 -3.88 23.16 -17.84
C GLU A 357 -5.19 22.49 -17.41
N SER A 358 -5.97 22.02 -18.37
CA SER A 358 -7.23 21.34 -18.10
C SER A 358 -7.02 20.02 -17.37
N LEU A 359 -5.93 19.29 -17.66
CA LEU A 359 -5.57 18.08 -16.91
C LEU A 359 -5.36 18.39 -15.42
N ILE A 360 -4.59 19.44 -15.11
CA ILE A 360 -4.29 19.84 -13.73
C ILE A 360 -5.55 20.36 -13.03
N ARG A 361 -6.38 21.16 -13.71
CA ARG A 361 -7.65 21.61 -13.16
C ARG A 361 -8.60 20.43 -12.88
N SER A 362 -8.69 19.46 -13.79
CA SER A 362 -9.49 18.24 -13.57
C SER A 362 -8.95 17.41 -12.40
N PHE A 363 -7.62 17.32 -12.23
CA PHE A 363 -7.02 16.68 -11.06
C PHE A 363 -7.52 17.32 -9.76
N PHE A 364 -7.42 18.64 -9.62
CA PHE A 364 -7.83 19.35 -8.40
C PHE A 364 -9.35 19.48 -8.22
N ALA A 365 -10.13 19.29 -9.30
CA ALA A 365 -11.59 19.17 -9.22
C ALA A 365 -12.05 17.84 -8.60
N THR A 366 -11.16 16.84 -8.49
CA THR A 366 -11.45 15.55 -7.86
C THR A 366 -11.81 15.73 -6.38
N LYS A 367 -12.93 15.13 -5.95
CA LYS A 367 -13.32 15.12 -4.54
C LYS A 367 -12.63 13.97 -3.82
N PHE A 368 -11.46 14.25 -3.25
CA PHE A 368 -10.74 13.30 -2.40
C PHE A 368 -11.53 13.02 -1.12
N ASN A 369 -12.31 11.94 -1.14
CA ASN A 369 -13.17 11.53 -0.02
C ASN A 369 -12.51 10.46 0.85
N ASP A 370 -11.39 9.89 0.38
CA ASP A 370 -10.63 8.86 1.05
C ASP A 370 -9.14 9.18 0.98
N ILE A 371 -8.42 8.98 2.08
CA ILE A 371 -7.01 9.36 2.21
C ILE A 371 -6.11 8.64 1.21
N ILE A 372 -6.40 7.38 0.87
CA ILE A 372 -5.59 6.62 -0.09
C ILE A 372 -5.58 7.26 -1.48
N GLN A 373 -6.63 8.01 -1.83
CA GLN A 373 -6.76 8.69 -3.12
C GLN A 373 -5.71 9.80 -3.29
N LEU A 374 -5.11 10.31 -2.20
CA LEU A 374 -4.03 11.30 -2.25
C LEU A 374 -2.70 10.73 -2.76
N GLN A 375 -2.57 9.40 -2.89
CA GLN A 375 -1.45 8.81 -3.64
C GLN A 375 -1.37 9.33 -5.09
N SER A 376 -2.50 9.82 -5.64
CA SER A 376 -2.58 10.49 -6.94
C SER A 376 -1.66 11.71 -7.10
N PHE A 377 -1.21 12.35 -6.00
CA PHE A 377 -0.18 13.40 -6.04
C PHE A 377 1.15 12.90 -6.64
N HIS A 378 1.34 11.58 -6.78
CA HIS A 378 2.42 10.99 -7.55
C HIS A 378 2.49 11.53 -8.99
N LEU A 379 1.34 11.76 -9.65
CA LEU A 379 1.29 12.41 -10.96
C LEU A 379 1.97 13.78 -10.92
N LEU A 380 1.50 14.66 -10.03
CA LEU A 380 2.01 16.02 -9.89
C LEU A 380 3.50 16.04 -9.55
N ASN A 381 3.96 15.09 -8.73
CA ASN A 381 5.38 14.91 -8.46
C ASN A 381 6.19 14.68 -9.73
N ASN A 382 5.70 13.88 -10.68
CA ASN A 382 6.46 13.50 -11.88
C ASN A 382 6.28 14.48 -13.04
N ILE A 383 5.16 15.23 -13.07
CA ILE A 383 4.89 16.24 -14.10
C ILE A 383 5.25 17.67 -13.67
N MET A 384 5.77 17.87 -12.45
CA MET A 384 6.18 19.19 -11.96
C MET A 384 7.25 19.80 -12.87
N SER A 385 6.96 20.98 -13.37
CA SER A 385 7.79 21.76 -14.29
C SER A 385 7.47 23.24 -14.15
N GLU A 386 8.27 24.08 -14.79
CA GLU A 386 8.08 25.53 -14.83
C GLU A 386 6.73 25.92 -15.43
N ARG A 387 6.23 25.14 -16.41
CA ARG A 387 4.91 25.36 -17.02
C ARG A 387 3.77 24.91 -16.11
N THR A 388 3.90 23.75 -15.47
CA THR A 388 2.79 23.16 -14.70
C THR A 388 2.60 23.79 -13.34
N VAL A 389 3.64 24.33 -12.73
CA VAL A 389 3.54 24.98 -11.42
C VAL A 389 2.59 26.18 -11.46
N ASP A 390 2.56 26.94 -12.56
CA ASP A 390 1.64 28.07 -12.75
C ASP A 390 0.17 27.64 -12.72
N TYR A 391 -0.15 26.48 -13.30
CA TYR A 391 -1.50 25.92 -13.24
C TYR A 391 -1.83 25.39 -11.85
N ILE A 392 -0.85 24.85 -11.13
CA ILE A 392 -1.03 24.27 -9.79
C ILE A 392 -1.30 25.35 -8.74
N ILE A 393 -0.56 26.45 -8.74
CA ILE A 393 -0.69 27.49 -7.69
C ILE A 393 -2.06 28.19 -7.69
N VAL A 394 -2.78 28.16 -8.81
CA VAL A 394 -4.16 28.68 -8.90
C VAL A 394 -5.13 27.84 -8.06
N GLU A 395 -4.83 26.55 -7.86
CA GLU A 395 -5.67 25.58 -7.16
C GLU A 395 -5.47 25.58 -5.63
N LYS A 396 -5.09 26.72 -5.06
CA LYS A 396 -4.71 26.87 -3.63
C LYS A 396 -5.72 26.28 -2.64
N THR A 397 -7.02 26.42 -2.91
CA THR A 397 -8.07 25.90 -2.03
C THR A 397 -8.14 24.38 -2.06
N ALA A 398 -7.95 23.77 -3.23
CA ALA A 398 -7.93 22.32 -3.37
C ALA A 398 -6.68 21.73 -2.71
N ILE A 399 -5.52 22.37 -2.90
CA ILE A 399 -4.27 22.01 -2.20
C ILE A 399 -4.48 22.04 -0.69
N PHE A 400 -5.00 23.15 -0.13
CA PHE A 400 -5.27 23.24 1.31
C PHE A 400 -6.16 22.12 1.83
N LYS A 401 -7.27 21.81 1.13
CA LYS A 401 -8.19 20.74 1.53
C LYS A 401 -7.52 19.36 1.52
N ALA A 402 -6.74 19.06 0.48
CA ALA A 402 -6.00 17.79 0.39
C ALA A 402 -4.99 17.65 1.53
N PHE A 403 -4.23 18.70 1.82
CA PHE A 403 -3.27 18.69 2.92
C PHE A 403 -3.95 18.65 4.28
N LYS A 404 -5.10 19.29 4.46
CA LYS A 404 -5.87 19.17 5.69
C LYS A 404 -6.30 17.73 5.96
N ALA A 405 -6.87 17.06 4.95
CA ALA A 405 -7.24 15.65 5.05
C ALA A 405 -6.03 14.75 5.33
N MET A 406 -4.89 15.03 4.69
CA MET A 406 -3.64 14.32 4.93
C MET A 406 -3.15 14.47 6.37
N MET A 407 -3.08 15.70 6.88
CA MET A 407 -2.60 15.98 8.24
C MET A 407 -3.49 15.33 9.30
N ASP A 408 -4.80 15.30 9.08
CA ASP A 408 -5.76 14.66 10.01
C ASP A 408 -5.59 13.13 10.08
N ASN A 409 -4.90 12.51 9.11
CA ASN A 409 -4.73 11.06 8.98
C ASN A 409 -3.25 10.60 8.91
N GLU A 410 -2.28 11.51 9.07
CA GLU A 410 -0.84 11.27 8.85
C GLU A 410 -0.30 10.09 9.69
N LYS A 411 -0.80 9.94 10.92
CA LYS A 411 -0.44 8.86 11.83
C LYS A 411 -0.65 7.47 11.24
N TYR A 412 -1.72 7.31 10.47
CA TYR A 412 -2.14 6.02 9.93
C TYR A 412 -1.61 5.78 8.50
N TYR A 413 -1.40 6.85 7.72
CA TYR A 413 -1.07 6.77 6.29
C TYR A 413 0.25 7.48 5.92
N LYS A 414 1.33 7.13 6.62
CA LYS A 414 2.64 7.79 6.48
C LYS A 414 3.18 7.82 5.05
N GLU A 415 3.00 6.76 4.27
CA GLU A 415 3.48 6.71 2.88
C GLU A 415 2.72 7.70 1.97
N VAL A 416 1.42 7.89 2.20
CA VAL A 416 0.62 8.90 1.49
C VAL A 416 1.09 10.31 1.84
N SER A 417 1.36 10.55 3.13
CA SER A 417 1.90 11.83 3.60
C SER A 417 3.25 12.16 2.96
N LYS A 418 4.17 11.18 2.82
CA LYS A 418 5.46 11.37 2.15
C LYS A 418 5.29 11.81 0.69
N ILE A 419 4.35 11.22 -0.06
CA ILE A 419 4.04 11.63 -1.45
C ILE A 419 3.60 13.11 -1.48
N CYS A 420 2.77 13.52 -0.53
CA CYS A 420 2.30 14.91 -0.41
C CYS A 420 3.45 15.88 -0.05
N TYR A 421 4.30 15.53 0.92
CA TYR A 421 5.48 16.35 1.23
C TYR A 421 6.44 16.46 0.04
N GLN A 422 6.66 15.38 -0.70
CA GLN A 422 7.46 15.40 -1.91
C GLN A 422 6.89 16.39 -2.94
N PHE A 423 5.56 16.48 -3.03
CA PHE A 423 4.89 17.45 -3.91
C PHE A 423 5.19 18.89 -3.50
N LEU A 424 5.03 19.26 -2.22
CA LEU A 424 5.37 20.60 -1.74
C LEU A 424 6.85 20.93 -1.96
N LYS A 425 7.74 19.97 -1.70
CA LYS A 425 9.19 20.11 -1.94
C LYS A 425 9.50 20.38 -3.40
N LYS A 426 8.94 19.59 -4.33
CA LYS A 426 9.14 19.78 -5.77
C LYS A 426 8.54 21.09 -6.26
N MET A 427 7.37 21.47 -5.76
CA MET A 427 6.72 22.74 -6.08
C MET A 427 7.61 23.91 -5.65
N LEU A 428 8.04 23.96 -4.39
CA LEU A 428 8.91 25.04 -3.88
C LEU A 428 10.26 25.09 -4.59
N LYS A 429 10.89 23.94 -4.87
CA LYS A 429 12.13 23.88 -5.67
C LYS A 429 11.94 24.43 -7.08
N THR A 430 10.76 24.27 -7.66
CA THR A 430 10.42 24.80 -9.00
C THR A 430 10.17 26.30 -8.94
N LEU A 431 9.45 26.78 -7.93
CA LEU A 431 9.20 28.21 -7.70
C LEU A 431 10.47 29.02 -7.43
N LEU A 432 11.51 28.38 -6.87
CA LEU A 432 12.82 28.99 -6.62
C LEU A 432 13.67 29.21 -7.89
N LYS A 433 13.20 28.79 -9.07
CA LYS A 433 13.92 29.04 -10.32
C LYS A 433 13.59 30.43 -10.86
N ASP A 434 14.63 31.15 -11.29
CA ASP A 434 14.51 32.52 -11.82
C ASP A 434 13.52 32.65 -12.99
N SER A 435 13.39 31.60 -13.81
CA SER A 435 12.47 31.55 -14.95
C SER A 435 10.99 31.43 -14.58
N VAL A 436 10.69 31.06 -13.33
CA VAL A 436 9.33 30.82 -12.84
C VAL A 436 8.90 31.90 -11.87
N SER A 437 9.83 32.41 -11.05
CA SER A 437 9.44 33.24 -9.94
C SER A 437 8.73 34.51 -10.39
N SER A 438 7.43 34.57 -10.08
CA SER A 438 6.51 35.61 -10.52
C SER A 438 5.72 36.16 -9.34
N ALA A 439 5.11 37.33 -9.52
CA ALA A 439 4.21 37.92 -8.53
C ALA A 439 3.07 36.95 -8.11
N ASN A 440 2.62 36.07 -9.02
CA ASN A 440 1.58 35.08 -8.73
C ASN A 440 2.08 34.00 -7.78
N SER A 441 3.31 33.51 -7.98
CA SER A 441 3.95 32.53 -7.10
C SER A 441 4.11 33.07 -5.68
N THR A 442 4.56 34.32 -5.55
CA THR A 442 4.72 34.95 -4.22
C THR A 442 3.37 35.18 -3.54
N ARG A 443 2.37 35.63 -4.31
CA ARG A 443 0.99 35.76 -3.83
C ARG A 443 0.43 34.43 -3.33
N PHE A 444 0.66 33.33 -4.05
CA PHE A 444 0.25 31.99 -3.61
C PHE A 444 0.85 31.63 -2.24
N ILE A 445 2.16 31.83 -2.07
CA ILE A 445 2.85 31.53 -0.80
C ILE A 445 2.25 32.34 0.35
N LEU A 446 2.11 33.66 0.17
CA LEU A 446 1.66 34.58 1.22
C LEU A 446 0.16 34.46 1.52
N GLU A 447 -0.69 34.17 0.53
CA GLU A 447 -2.12 33.94 0.74
C GLU A 447 -2.44 32.54 1.30
N SER A 448 -1.48 31.61 1.29
CA SER A 448 -1.65 30.23 1.77
C SER A 448 -1.07 29.98 3.16
N LYS A 449 -1.03 30.99 4.04
CA LYS A 449 -0.52 30.88 5.43
C LYS A 449 -1.08 29.68 6.19
N ASP A 450 -2.38 29.41 6.03
CA ASP A 450 -3.05 28.30 6.71
C ASP A 450 -2.49 26.93 6.28
N LEU A 451 -2.18 26.75 4.99
CA LEU A 451 -1.54 25.53 4.50
C LEU A 451 -0.21 25.29 5.21
N TRP A 452 0.62 26.32 5.28
CA TRP A 452 1.94 26.21 5.92
C TRP A 452 1.78 25.93 7.41
N ASN A 453 0.90 26.65 8.10
CA ASN A 453 0.64 26.46 9.52
C ASN A 453 0.15 25.05 9.87
N LEU A 454 -0.62 24.38 8.99
CA LEU A 454 -1.02 22.98 9.18
C LEU A 454 0.18 22.05 9.36
N LEU A 455 1.29 22.29 8.65
CA LEU A 455 2.43 21.38 8.67
C LEU A 455 3.18 21.39 10.03
N ARG A 456 2.93 22.39 10.90
CA ARG A 456 3.60 22.49 12.22
C ARG A 456 3.29 21.33 13.15
N THR A 457 2.14 20.68 12.97
CA THR A 457 1.70 19.56 13.81
C THR A 457 2.09 18.21 13.24
N SER A 458 2.98 18.18 12.23
CA SER A 458 3.36 16.95 11.54
C SER A 458 4.05 15.93 12.46
N GLU A 459 3.66 14.67 12.32
CA GLU A 459 4.31 13.50 12.90
C GLU A 459 5.55 13.05 12.09
N LEU A 460 5.79 13.65 10.91
CA LEU A 460 6.96 13.44 10.04
C LEU A 460 7.85 14.69 10.03
N PRO A 461 8.53 15.01 11.16
CA PRO A 461 9.24 16.27 11.34
C PRO A 461 10.35 16.49 10.30
N ALA A 462 11.01 15.43 9.83
CA ALA A 462 12.09 15.53 8.86
C ALA A 462 11.62 16.02 7.49
N ASP A 463 10.54 15.45 6.97
CA ASP A 463 9.96 15.82 5.67
C ASP A 463 9.36 17.22 5.71
N CYS A 464 8.66 17.54 6.80
CA CYS A 464 8.09 18.84 7.06
C CYS A 464 9.17 19.94 7.16
N GLU A 465 10.29 19.68 7.84
CA GLU A 465 11.37 20.65 7.97
C GLU A 465 12.03 21.03 6.65
N GLU A 466 12.24 20.07 5.74
CA GLU A 466 12.77 20.39 4.41
C GLU A 466 11.82 21.33 3.65
N VAL A 467 10.49 21.13 3.75
CA VAL A 467 9.49 22.06 3.18
C VAL A 467 9.64 23.46 3.77
N TYR A 468 9.76 23.58 5.09
CA TYR A 468 9.94 24.87 5.75
C TYR A 468 11.26 25.57 5.38
N LEU A 469 12.35 24.82 5.20
CA LEU A 469 13.64 25.38 4.78
C LEU A 469 13.56 25.95 3.35
N LEU A 470 12.89 25.23 2.44
CA LEU A 470 12.66 25.72 1.07
C LEU A 470 11.74 26.95 1.07
N LEU A 471 10.72 26.96 1.92
CA LEU A 471 9.81 28.09 2.10
C LEU A 471 10.53 29.32 2.68
N ALA A 472 11.39 29.14 3.69
CA ALA A 472 12.23 30.19 4.25
C ALA A 472 13.12 30.83 3.19
N ARG A 473 13.79 29.98 2.38
CA ARG A 473 14.61 30.43 1.26
C ARG A 473 13.80 31.26 0.26
N TYR A 474 12.61 30.78 -0.11
CA TYR A 474 11.73 31.49 -1.05
C TYR A 474 11.34 32.87 -0.52
N LEU A 475 10.93 32.97 0.74
CA LEU A 475 10.52 34.24 1.35
C LEU A 475 11.67 35.26 1.42
N ILE A 476 12.90 34.83 1.71
CA ILE A 476 14.07 35.74 1.77
C ILE A 476 14.36 36.36 0.40
N ILE A 477 14.32 35.54 -0.67
CA ILE A 477 14.61 36.00 -2.04
C ILE A 477 13.52 36.97 -2.53
N HIS A 478 12.29 36.84 -2.01
CA HIS A 478 11.12 37.65 -2.42
C HIS A 478 10.67 38.64 -1.35
N LEU A 479 11.62 39.18 -0.56
CA LEU A 479 11.34 40.12 0.52
C LEU A 479 10.54 41.34 0.07
N ASP A 480 10.80 41.86 -1.13
CA ASP A 480 10.15 43.06 -1.67
C ASP A 480 8.62 42.93 -1.80
N ALA A 481 8.10 41.70 -1.85
CA ALA A 481 6.68 41.43 -1.96
C ALA A 481 5.97 41.23 -0.61
N ILE A 482 6.73 41.19 0.50
CA ILE A 482 6.21 40.91 1.84
C ILE A 482 5.60 42.17 2.44
N GLN A 483 4.34 42.08 2.87
CA GLN A 483 3.61 43.17 3.50
C GLN A 483 3.61 43.04 5.03
N GLU A 484 3.20 44.09 5.74
CA GLU A 484 3.22 44.11 7.21
C GLU A 484 2.41 42.97 7.85
N ASP A 485 1.28 42.62 7.24
CA ASP A 485 0.42 41.49 7.67
C ASP A 485 1.10 40.11 7.50
N ASP A 486 2.22 40.04 6.79
CA ASP A 486 3.00 38.82 6.57
C ASP A 486 4.18 38.67 7.54
N TYR A 487 4.55 39.72 8.27
CA TYR A 487 5.79 39.74 9.06
C TYR A 487 5.83 38.65 10.12
N ASP A 488 4.76 38.47 10.90
CA ASP A 488 4.69 37.42 11.93
C ASP A 488 4.80 36.02 11.32
N PHE A 489 4.20 35.82 10.15
CA PHE A 489 4.33 34.58 9.40
C PHE A 489 5.79 34.36 9.00
N VAL A 490 6.44 35.33 8.35
CA VAL A 490 7.85 35.21 7.92
C VAL A 490 8.78 34.97 9.11
N GLN A 491 8.64 35.73 10.19
CA GLN A 491 9.41 35.53 11.43
C GLN A 491 9.27 34.10 11.94
N SER A 492 8.05 33.54 11.93
CA SER A 492 7.81 32.18 12.40
C SER A 492 8.40 31.10 11.48
N ILE A 493 8.43 31.32 10.16
CA ILE A 493 9.12 30.44 9.21
C ILE A 493 10.63 30.46 9.43
N LEU A 494 11.22 31.66 9.60
CA LEU A 494 12.64 31.82 9.86
C LEU A 494 13.05 31.17 11.19
N ALA A 495 12.28 31.38 12.26
CA ALA A 495 12.51 30.74 13.56
C ALA A 495 12.44 29.20 13.48
N PHE A 496 11.55 28.67 12.62
CA PHE A 496 11.45 27.22 12.42
C PHE A 496 12.67 26.66 11.68
N SER A 497 13.24 27.41 10.72
CA SER A 497 14.40 26.98 9.93
C SER A 497 15.67 26.72 10.76
N THR A 498 15.81 27.41 11.90
CA THR A 498 16.94 27.28 12.83
C THR A 498 16.64 26.40 14.06
N ASN A 499 15.47 25.76 14.11
CA ASN A 499 15.07 24.93 15.23
C ASN A 499 16.00 23.72 15.41
N SER A 500 16.46 23.52 16.66
CA SER A 500 17.42 22.48 17.03
C SER A 500 16.77 21.18 17.56
N LYS A 501 15.44 21.11 17.68
CA LYS A 501 14.71 19.99 18.34
C LYS A 501 14.93 18.62 17.71
N ASN A 502 15.15 18.56 16.39
CA ASN A 502 15.24 17.32 15.62
C ASN A 502 16.67 16.98 15.15
N VAL A 503 17.69 17.58 15.78
CA VAL A 503 19.10 17.24 15.55
C VAL A 503 19.64 16.54 16.80
N ASN A 504 19.47 15.22 16.83
CA ASN A 504 19.83 14.33 17.93
C ASN A 504 20.58 13.12 17.34
N GLY A 505 21.27 12.33 18.17
CA GLY A 505 22.09 11.19 17.70
C GLY A 505 21.37 10.07 16.93
N ASN A 506 20.03 10.08 16.85
CA ASN A 506 19.22 9.01 16.23
C ASN A 506 18.61 9.40 14.86
N VAL A 507 19.09 10.47 14.23
CA VAL A 507 18.47 11.00 12.98
C VAL A 507 19.31 10.65 11.75
N SER A 508 18.65 10.41 10.61
CA SER A 508 19.28 10.01 9.35
C SER A 508 20.33 11.03 8.87
N SER A 509 21.48 10.53 8.39
CA SER A 509 22.56 11.30 7.77
C SER A 509 22.08 12.15 6.59
N ILE A 510 21.12 11.62 5.81
CA ILE A 510 20.52 12.29 4.65
C ILE A 510 19.76 13.55 5.09
N TYR A 511 18.94 13.43 6.13
CA TYR A 511 18.18 14.57 6.67
C TYR A 511 19.13 15.65 7.22
N ILE A 512 20.15 15.26 8.00
CA ILE A 512 21.15 16.18 8.54
C ILE A 512 21.82 16.95 7.39
N SER A 513 22.23 16.24 6.34
CA SER A 513 22.88 16.82 5.16
C SER A 513 21.98 17.85 4.45
N GLU A 514 20.71 17.52 4.20
CA GLU A 514 19.76 18.42 3.54
C GLU A 514 19.41 19.64 4.42
N LYS A 515 19.26 19.45 5.74
CA LYS A 515 19.04 20.55 6.68
C LYS A 515 20.19 21.55 6.65
N ILE A 516 21.43 21.06 6.78
CA ILE A 516 22.62 21.89 6.73
C ILE A 516 22.68 22.64 5.40
N LYS A 517 22.54 21.93 4.28
CA LYS A 517 22.63 22.51 2.93
C LYS A 517 21.62 23.64 2.71
N ASN A 518 20.34 23.42 2.99
CA ASN A 518 19.32 24.42 2.75
C ASN A 518 19.44 25.60 3.72
N LEU A 519 19.78 25.35 4.99
CA LEU A 519 20.03 26.40 5.97
C LEU A 519 21.26 27.26 5.60
N SER A 520 22.34 26.64 5.10
CA SER A 520 23.51 27.39 4.61
C SER A 520 23.14 28.33 3.49
N ILE A 521 22.26 27.91 2.58
CA ILE A 521 21.79 28.76 1.47
C ILE A 521 20.95 29.91 2.03
N VAL A 522 20.00 29.64 2.93
CA VAL A 522 19.19 30.67 3.62
C VAL A 522 20.09 31.73 4.25
N ILE A 523 21.09 31.32 5.03
CA ILE A 523 22.04 32.21 5.71
C ILE A 523 22.90 32.97 4.69
N GLN A 524 23.37 32.30 3.64
CA GLN A 524 24.16 32.92 2.60
C GLN A 524 23.36 34.01 1.85
N GLU A 525 22.09 33.77 1.55
CA GLU A 525 21.22 34.77 0.93
C GLU A 525 20.99 35.96 1.87
N LEU A 526 20.76 35.74 3.17
CA LEU A 526 20.67 36.82 4.15
C LEU A 526 21.95 37.65 4.21
N ALA A 527 23.11 36.99 4.14
CA ALA A 527 24.42 37.63 4.19
C ALA A 527 24.80 38.36 2.88
N ARG A 528 24.12 38.04 1.76
CA ARG A 528 24.32 38.68 0.46
C ARG A 528 23.28 39.80 0.27
N ASN A 529 23.63 40.82 -0.52
CA ASN A 529 22.70 41.80 -1.08
C ASN A 529 21.93 42.73 -0.11
N ASP A 530 22.54 43.21 0.99
CA ASP A 530 21.92 44.12 1.98
C ASP A 530 20.59 43.62 2.61
N LEU A 531 20.19 42.37 2.34
CA LEU A 531 18.90 41.79 2.74
C LEU A 531 18.75 41.67 4.25
N LEU A 532 19.84 41.40 4.98
CA LEU A 532 19.82 41.33 6.44
C LEU A 532 19.29 42.62 7.06
N GLY A 533 19.78 43.78 6.60
CA GLY A 533 19.32 45.08 7.09
C GLY A 533 17.85 45.33 6.74
N GLN A 534 17.44 44.94 5.53
CA GLN A 534 16.05 45.09 5.09
C GLN A 534 15.10 44.20 5.88
N ILE A 535 15.48 42.94 6.17
CA ILE A 535 14.68 42.00 6.97
C ILE A 535 14.54 42.50 8.39
N ILE A 536 15.62 42.99 9.01
CA ILE A 536 15.56 43.53 10.36
C ILE A 536 14.65 44.75 10.39
N LYS A 537 14.83 45.67 9.45
CA LYS A 537 14.04 46.90 9.35
C LYS A 537 12.55 46.65 9.09
N SER A 538 12.23 45.76 8.15
CA SER A 538 10.85 45.47 7.73
C SER A 538 10.22 44.41 8.63
N VAL A 539 10.61 43.14 8.45
CA VAL A 539 10.02 41.96 9.09
C VAL A 539 10.18 42.01 10.61
N TYR A 540 11.32 42.46 11.13
CA TYR A 540 11.54 42.58 12.58
C TYR A 540 11.33 44.00 13.11
N ARG A 541 10.79 44.92 12.31
CA ARG A 541 10.42 46.29 12.71
C ARG A 541 11.57 47.07 13.37
N ASP A 542 12.76 46.96 12.81
CA ASP A 542 14.00 47.59 13.30
C ASP A 542 14.46 47.06 14.69
N ASP A 543 13.92 45.92 15.13
CA ASP A 543 14.28 45.25 16.39
C ASP A 543 15.32 44.14 16.14
N SER A 544 16.59 44.51 16.16
CA SER A 544 17.70 43.55 16.02
C SER A 544 17.78 42.56 17.18
N ASN A 545 17.28 42.90 18.38
CA ASN A 545 17.23 41.98 19.51
C ASN A 545 16.21 40.87 19.29
N ASN A 546 15.07 41.19 18.68
CA ASN A 546 14.07 40.19 18.32
C ASN A 546 14.58 39.24 17.22
N PHE A 547 15.34 39.76 16.23
CA PHE A 547 16.04 38.90 15.26
C PHE A 547 17.07 37.99 15.95
N ASP A 548 17.85 38.54 16.87
CA ASP A 548 18.86 37.81 17.62
C ASP A 548 18.24 36.66 18.44
N GLU A 549 17.20 36.94 19.24
CA GLU A 549 16.54 35.93 20.07
C GLU A 549 15.76 34.88 19.26
N ARG A 550 15.12 35.25 18.14
CA ARG A 550 14.27 34.31 17.37
C ARG A 550 15.03 33.54 16.29
N PHE A 551 16.18 34.02 15.82
CA PHE A 551 16.91 33.41 14.71
C PHE A 551 18.35 33.06 15.07
N LEU A 552 19.16 34.05 15.50
CA LEU A 552 20.60 33.86 15.73
C LEU A 552 20.91 32.93 16.91
N LYS A 553 20.21 33.07 18.02
CA LYS A 553 20.39 32.21 19.20
C LYS A 553 19.98 30.75 18.95
N PRO A 554 18.81 30.45 18.33
CA PRO A 554 18.52 29.08 17.89
C PRO A 554 19.54 28.53 16.87
N LEU A 555 20.03 29.36 15.95
CA LEU A 555 21.11 28.97 15.03
C LEU A 555 22.39 28.60 15.79
N HIS A 556 22.75 29.37 16.82
CA HIS A 556 23.88 29.07 17.70
C HIS A 556 23.74 27.68 18.34
N GLU A 557 22.60 27.41 18.96
CA GLU A 557 22.32 26.10 19.59
C GLU A 557 22.40 24.95 18.57
N LEU A 558 21.89 25.17 17.36
CA LEU A 558 21.95 24.20 16.28
C LEU A 558 23.40 23.93 15.83
N LEU A 559 24.23 24.97 15.71
CA LEU A 559 25.66 24.83 15.39
C LEU A 559 26.41 24.04 16.46
N VAL A 560 26.11 24.28 17.75
CA VAL A 560 26.68 23.50 18.86
C VAL A 560 26.31 22.03 18.73
N LYS A 561 25.05 21.71 18.44
CA LYS A 561 24.62 20.31 18.23
C LYS A 561 25.30 19.66 17.03
N PHE A 562 25.45 20.38 15.91
CA PHE A 562 26.18 19.86 14.76
C PHE A 562 27.67 19.64 15.04
N ARG A 563 28.28 20.50 15.87
CA ARG A 563 29.66 20.32 16.34
C ARG A 563 29.82 19.06 17.17
N ASP A 564 28.90 18.82 18.09
CA ASP A 564 28.92 17.64 18.94
C ASP A 564 28.68 16.36 18.12
N PHE A 565 27.76 16.40 17.15
CA PHE A 565 27.54 15.32 16.18
C PHE A 565 28.80 14.99 15.36
N ALA A 566 29.51 16.01 14.85
CA ALA A 566 30.74 15.83 14.08
C ALA A 566 31.86 15.20 14.92
N ARG A 567 32.03 15.62 16.19
CA ARG A 567 33.02 15.05 17.12
C ARG A 567 32.74 13.60 17.48
N GLN A 568 31.48 13.24 17.70
CA GLN A 568 31.10 11.85 17.96
C GLN A 568 31.42 10.96 16.74
N SER A 569 31.26 11.49 15.53
CA SER A 569 31.53 10.78 14.28
C SER A 569 33.03 10.56 14.00
N GLU A 570 33.94 11.35 14.58
CA GLU A 570 35.41 11.11 14.50
C GLU A 570 35.84 9.84 15.24
N THR A 571 35.19 9.53 16.36
CA THR A 571 35.58 8.38 17.21
C THR A 571 35.15 7.03 16.63
N ALA A 572 34.19 7.02 15.69
CA ALA A 572 33.75 5.85 14.96
C ALA A 572 34.58 5.72 13.67
N ASN A 573 35.67 4.94 13.73
CA ASN A 573 36.66 4.76 12.66
C ASN A 573 36.03 4.20 11.35
N THR A 574 35.42 5.06 10.52
CA THR A 574 34.72 4.63 9.30
C THR A 574 35.06 5.54 8.11
N GLN A 575 35.58 4.93 7.05
CA GLN A 575 35.78 5.50 5.72
C GLN A 575 34.43 5.82 5.03
N ASN A 576 33.57 6.61 5.66
CA ASN A 576 32.21 6.81 5.20
C ASN A 576 32.14 8.03 4.25
N LYS A 577 31.81 7.80 2.97
CA LYS A 577 31.62 8.86 1.96
C LYS A 577 30.53 9.86 2.37
N GLU A 578 29.51 9.41 3.10
CA GLU A 578 28.42 10.26 3.58
C GLU A 578 28.90 11.30 4.60
N LEU A 579 29.78 10.91 5.52
CA LEU A 579 30.32 11.83 6.54
C LEU A 579 31.14 12.95 5.88
N LYS A 580 31.87 12.66 4.80
CA LYS A 580 32.60 13.68 4.04
C LYS A 580 31.67 14.72 3.40
N ILE A 581 30.50 14.29 2.91
CA ILE A 581 29.49 15.20 2.36
C ILE A 581 28.93 16.10 3.46
N ILE A 582 28.59 15.52 4.61
CA ILE A 582 28.09 16.28 5.77
C ILE A 582 29.12 17.30 6.24
N ILE A 583 30.39 16.90 6.40
CA ILE A 583 31.47 17.82 6.79
C ILE A 583 31.62 18.98 5.81
N ASN A 584 31.58 18.71 4.50
CA ASN A 584 31.66 19.78 3.49
C ASN A 584 30.47 20.74 3.61
N ASN A 585 29.26 20.23 3.81
CA ASN A 585 28.07 21.06 4.01
C ASN A 585 28.17 21.87 5.31
N LEU A 586 28.74 21.30 6.39
CA LEU A 586 28.96 22.00 7.66
C LEU A 586 29.97 23.13 7.52
N LYS A 587 31.07 22.93 6.77
CA LYS A 587 32.02 24.01 6.46
C LYS A 587 31.32 25.16 5.74
N PHE A 588 30.47 24.84 4.77
CA PHE A 588 29.68 25.83 4.06
C PHE A 588 28.70 26.56 4.99
N LEU A 589 28.09 25.87 5.95
CA LEU A 589 27.24 26.48 6.98
C LEU A 589 28.01 27.44 7.87
N CYS A 590 29.16 27.02 8.40
CA CYS A 590 30.01 27.87 9.24
C CYS A 590 30.50 29.10 8.47
N ALA A 591 30.97 28.93 7.23
CA ALA A 591 31.42 30.04 6.39
C ALA A 591 30.29 31.03 6.09
N SER A 592 29.08 30.53 5.78
CA SER A 592 27.92 31.38 5.53
C SER A 592 27.49 32.11 6.81
N THR A 593 27.54 31.45 7.96
CA THR A 593 27.24 32.05 9.28
C THR A 593 28.23 33.16 9.61
N LEU A 594 29.54 32.92 9.40
CA LEU A 594 30.57 33.94 9.58
C LEU A 594 30.33 35.15 8.68
N SER A 595 29.92 34.94 7.43
CA SER A 595 29.55 36.03 6.52
C SER A 595 28.36 36.84 7.05
N LEU A 596 27.35 36.19 7.64
CA LEU A 596 26.18 36.85 8.22
C LEU A 596 26.57 37.73 9.42
N VAL A 597 27.34 37.18 10.36
CA VAL A 597 27.76 37.89 11.57
C VAL A 597 28.91 38.87 11.32
N SER A 598 29.57 38.84 10.16
CA SER A 598 30.55 39.88 9.78
C SER A 598 29.89 41.17 9.29
N SER A 599 28.56 41.22 9.21
CA SER A 599 27.82 42.43 8.84
C SER A 599 28.06 43.59 9.83
N SER A 600 27.83 44.83 9.38
CA SER A 600 27.97 46.04 10.20
C SER A 600 26.88 46.19 11.27
N ILE A 601 25.87 45.32 11.27
CA ILE A 601 24.77 45.33 12.22
C ILE A 601 25.24 44.72 13.54
N ASP A 602 24.88 45.35 14.66
CA ASP A 602 25.25 44.88 15.99
C ASP A 602 24.18 43.96 16.58
N PHE A 603 24.60 42.84 17.16
CA PHE A 603 23.73 41.84 17.76
C PHE A 603 24.29 41.40 19.12
N PRO A 604 23.44 41.17 20.14
CA PRO A 604 23.88 40.69 21.44
C PRO A 604 24.74 39.42 21.39
N ASN A 605 24.37 38.41 20.58
CA ASN A 605 25.06 37.12 20.53
C ASN A 605 26.13 37.02 19.40
N LYS A 606 26.45 38.14 18.73
CA LYS A 606 27.33 38.19 17.55
C LYS A 606 28.68 37.51 17.78
N LEU A 607 29.39 37.92 18.83
CA LEU A 607 30.75 37.45 19.15
C LEU A 607 30.76 35.96 19.53
N GLU A 608 29.73 35.49 20.22
CA GLU A 608 29.62 34.09 20.64
C GLU A 608 29.39 33.17 19.45
N ILE A 609 28.55 33.58 18.50
CA ILE A 609 28.29 32.86 17.25
C ILE A 609 29.53 32.88 16.34
N GLU A 610 30.21 34.01 16.23
CA GLU A 610 31.46 34.14 15.46
C GLU A 610 32.54 33.21 16.00
N HIS A 611 32.74 33.19 17.33
CA HIS A 611 33.68 32.30 17.99
C HIS A 611 33.33 30.83 17.76
N THR A 612 32.08 30.42 17.99
CA THR A 612 31.64 29.02 17.80
C THR A 612 31.76 28.57 16.34
N SER A 613 31.40 29.42 15.38
CA SER A 613 31.50 29.11 13.95
C SER A 613 32.96 28.99 13.49
N SER A 614 33.83 29.88 13.97
CA SER A 614 35.28 29.85 13.68
C SER A 614 35.97 28.62 14.28
N ASP A 615 35.73 28.33 15.57
CA ASP A 615 36.26 27.14 16.23
C ASP A 615 35.74 25.85 15.54
N PHE A 616 34.45 25.81 15.20
CA PHE A 616 33.89 24.64 14.52
C PHE A 616 34.50 24.44 13.13
N LEU A 617 34.65 25.51 12.33
CA LEU A 617 35.28 25.44 11.01
C LEU A 617 36.73 24.92 11.10
N LEU A 618 37.53 25.43 12.05
CA LEU A 618 38.89 24.96 12.29
C LEU A 618 38.95 23.48 12.70
N ASN A 619 37.99 23.01 13.48
CA ASN A 619 37.90 21.61 13.88
C ASN A 619 37.50 20.71 12.69
N LEU A 620 36.58 21.16 11.82
CA LEU A 620 36.18 20.43 10.60
C LEU A 620 37.32 20.30 9.58
N ASP A 621 38.29 21.23 9.57
CA ASP A 621 39.50 21.12 8.74
C ASP A 621 40.48 20.06 9.25
N LYS A 622 40.46 19.72 10.55
CA LYS A 622 41.29 18.67 11.15
C LYS A 622 40.72 17.26 10.97
N ILE A 623 39.41 17.13 10.75
CA ILE A 623 38.71 15.85 10.54
C ILE A 623 39.04 15.20 9.18
N ARG A 624 39.55 15.98 8.22
CA ARG A 624 39.85 15.52 6.86
C ARG A 624 41.24 14.90 6.75
#